data_AF-A0A3B9KKL9-F1
#
_entry.id   AF-A0A3B9KKL9-F1
#
_cell.length_a   1.000
_cell.length_b   1.000
_cell.length_c   1.000
_cell.angle_alpha   90.00
_cell.angle_beta   90.00
_cell.angle_gamma   90.00
#
_symmetry.space_group_name_H-M   'P 1'
#
loop_
_entity.id
_entity.type
_entity.pdbx_description
1 polymer ?
#
loop_
_entity_poly.entity_id
_entity_poly.type
_entity_poly.pdbx_seq_one_letter_code
_entity_poly.pdbx_strand_id
1 'polypeptide(L)'
;MAKIRDAKGRRKNQSPSGYSRLFGNVALGNLLSKVHAAVISSGNELERLILERCQRINDFDNFVTDLDNRSPGIFVATKRQIKKSKKVETRFEPDLLAFDLVHRICYVIEVKDGDQFDTKKSEGERNTLHSFTSDVASVLPFSFKIYMCSFNAPSKEAIYHGLKHKFPLDELMTGKELCDLLGIDYDEILDIRKQDQEDNIDYFVESLKNIPEILNRWGHK
;
A
#
# COMPACT_ATOMS: atom_id res chain seq x y z
N MET A 1 -5.05 -0.51 10.31
CA MET A 1 -3.61 -0.13 10.41
C MET A 1 -2.86 -1.33 10.92
N ALA A 2 -1.65 -1.60 10.44
CA ALA A 2 -0.87 -2.67 11.04
C ALA A 2 -0.59 -2.37 12.53
N LYS A 3 -0.76 -3.38 13.38
CA LYS A 3 -0.63 -3.22 14.82
C LYS A 3 0.82 -3.31 15.27
N ILE A 4 1.26 -2.39 16.13
CA ILE A 4 2.61 -2.38 16.72
C ILE A 4 2.83 -3.63 17.58
N ARG A 5 1.79 -4.11 18.26
CA ARG A 5 1.88 -5.31 19.10
C ARG A 5 2.31 -6.55 18.30
N ASP A 6 1.86 -6.66 17.05
CA ASP A 6 2.13 -7.79 16.15
C ASP A 6 3.48 -7.68 15.42
N ALA A 7 4.08 -6.48 15.39
CA ALA A 7 5.39 -6.28 14.81
C ALA A 7 6.47 -6.99 15.63
N LYS A 8 7.46 -7.61 14.98
CA LYS A 8 8.50 -8.40 15.69
C LYS A 8 9.59 -7.55 16.36
N GLY A 9 9.81 -6.32 15.90
CA GLY A 9 10.95 -5.50 16.32
C GLY A 9 12.30 -6.12 15.93
N ARG A 10 13.37 -5.75 16.63
CA ARG A 10 14.71 -6.35 16.48
C ARG A 10 14.79 -7.67 17.25
N ARG A 11 15.43 -8.68 16.67
CA ARG A 11 15.69 -9.97 17.33
C ARG A 11 16.89 -9.85 18.27
N LYS A 12 16.93 -10.66 19.34
CA LYS A 12 18.01 -10.68 20.33
C LYS A 12 19.40 -10.92 19.74
N ASN A 13 19.49 -11.63 18.61
CA ASN A 13 20.74 -11.95 17.92
C ASN A 13 21.16 -10.90 16.87
N GLN A 14 20.42 -9.80 16.72
CA GLN A 14 20.75 -8.75 15.76
C GLN A 14 21.48 -7.60 16.46
N SER A 15 22.36 -6.93 15.72
CA SER A 15 23.00 -5.70 16.22
C SER A 15 21.93 -4.68 16.66
N PRO A 16 22.22 -3.89 17.72
CA PRO A 16 21.30 -2.86 18.21
C PRO A 16 20.87 -1.92 17.09
N SER A 17 19.59 -1.51 17.10
CA SER A 17 19.07 -0.58 16.09
C SER A 17 19.72 0.80 16.24
N GLY A 18 19.60 1.64 15.20
CA GLY A 18 19.97 3.06 15.30
C GLY A 18 19.25 3.75 16.45
N TYR A 19 18.00 3.39 16.71
CA TYR A 19 17.21 3.89 17.86
C TYR A 19 17.85 3.51 19.19
N SER A 20 18.29 2.25 19.36
CA SER A 20 18.95 1.83 20.60
C SER A 20 20.23 2.62 20.87
N ARG A 21 21.04 2.89 19.84
CA ARG A 21 22.27 3.69 19.97
C ARG A 21 21.96 5.16 20.25
N LEU A 22 20.93 5.73 19.62
CA LEU A 22 20.53 7.12 19.80
C LEU A 22 20.09 7.41 21.25
N PHE A 23 19.27 6.52 21.82
CA PHE A 23 18.73 6.72 23.18
C PHE A 23 19.59 6.11 24.29
N GLY A 24 20.62 5.31 23.94
CA GLY A 24 21.36 4.52 24.92
C GLY A 24 20.49 3.49 25.66
N ASN A 25 19.32 3.13 25.11
CA ASN A 25 18.34 2.24 25.74
C ASN A 25 17.84 1.20 24.74
N VAL A 26 18.12 -0.07 25.01
CA VAL A 26 17.79 -1.19 24.11
C VAL A 26 16.27 -1.42 24.05
N ALA A 27 15.57 -1.35 25.19
CA ALA A 27 14.13 -1.60 25.25
C ALA A 27 13.34 -0.53 24.46
N LEU A 28 13.66 0.75 24.68
CA LEU A 28 13.08 1.86 23.93
C LEU A 28 13.41 1.77 22.44
N GLY A 29 14.68 1.48 22.12
CA GLY A 29 15.10 1.30 20.73
C GLY A 29 14.40 0.13 20.02
N ASN A 30 14.06 -0.93 20.75
CA ASN A 30 13.28 -2.04 20.21
C ASN A 30 11.81 -1.66 20.01
N LEU A 31 11.18 -0.96 20.96
CA LEU A 31 9.81 -0.47 20.81
C LEU A 31 9.67 0.43 19.56
N LEU A 32 10.59 1.37 19.36
CA LEU A 32 10.62 2.20 18.15
C LEU A 32 10.88 1.40 16.88
N SER A 33 11.66 0.31 16.96
CA SER A 33 11.82 -0.62 15.84
C SER A 33 10.52 -1.36 15.51
N LYS A 34 9.69 -1.70 16.51
CA LYS A 34 8.34 -2.25 16.29
C LYS A 34 7.43 -1.23 15.61
N VAL A 35 7.46 0.03 16.05
CA VAL A 35 6.70 1.13 15.43
C VAL A 35 7.07 1.27 13.95
N HIS A 36 8.37 1.36 13.64
CA HIS A 36 8.83 1.43 12.25
C HIS A 36 8.35 0.23 11.43
N ALA A 37 8.49 -0.99 11.96
CA ALA A 37 8.02 -2.19 11.27
C ALA A 37 6.49 -2.16 11.01
N ALA A 38 5.70 -1.67 11.96
CA ALA A 38 4.26 -1.49 11.79
C ALA A 38 3.92 -0.44 10.71
N VAL A 39 4.68 0.67 10.63
CA VAL A 39 4.52 1.65 9.54
C VAL A 39 4.73 1.00 8.17
N ILE A 40 5.79 0.20 8.00
CA ILE A 40 6.03 -0.54 6.76
C ILE A 40 4.89 -1.52 6.46
N SER A 41 4.47 -2.29 7.46
CA SER A 41 3.40 -3.28 7.32
C SER A 41 2.02 -2.64 7.04
N SER A 42 1.82 -1.37 7.36
CA SER A 42 0.55 -0.67 7.12
C SER A 42 0.23 -0.53 5.63
N GLY A 43 1.24 -0.39 4.76
CA GLY A 43 1.02 -0.42 3.30
C GLY A 43 0.47 -1.76 2.82
N ASN A 44 1.10 -2.87 3.24
CA ASN A 44 0.62 -4.22 2.91
C ASN A 44 -0.77 -4.51 3.49
N GLU A 45 -1.07 -3.97 4.68
CA GLU A 45 -2.37 -4.11 5.32
C GLU A 45 -3.46 -3.38 4.54
N LEU A 46 -3.19 -2.17 4.06
CA LEU A 46 -4.10 -1.43 3.18
C LEU A 46 -4.37 -2.18 1.88
N GLU A 47 -3.32 -2.66 1.19
CA GLU A 47 -3.48 -3.48 -0.03
C GLU A 47 -4.41 -4.68 0.24
N ARG A 48 -4.21 -5.37 1.36
CA ARG A 48 -5.05 -6.51 1.77
C ARG A 48 -6.51 -6.09 2.01
N LEU A 49 -6.75 -4.99 2.73
CA LEU A 49 -8.12 -4.50 3.01
C LEU A 49 -8.89 -4.16 1.74
N ILE A 50 -8.22 -3.54 0.76
CA ILE A 50 -8.78 -3.25 -0.57
C ILE A 50 -9.11 -4.58 -1.27
N LEU A 51 -8.14 -5.47 -1.37
CA LEU A 51 -8.28 -6.74 -2.10
C LEU A 51 -9.35 -7.67 -1.53
N GLU A 52 -9.54 -7.70 -0.21
CA GLU A 52 -10.57 -8.50 0.45
C GLU A 52 -12.00 -8.03 0.11
N ARG A 53 -12.17 -6.78 -0.35
CA ARG A 53 -13.45 -6.19 -0.73
C ARG A 53 -13.72 -6.18 -2.23
N CYS A 54 -12.68 -6.37 -3.04
CA CYS A 54 -12.79 -6.33 -4.49
C CYS A 54 -13.32 -7.66 -5.07
N GLN A 55 -13.89 -7.58 -6.27
CA GLN A 55 -14.12 -8.74 -7.11
C GLN A 55 -12.79 -9.28 -7.66
N ARG A 56 -12.17 -10.22 -6.93
CA ARG A 56 -10.84 -10.73 -7.27
C ARG A 56 -10.86 -11.71 -8.44
N ILE A 57 -9.82 -11.61 -9.26
CA ILE A 57 -9.46 -12.65 -10.22
C ILE A 57 -8.84 -13.81 -9.45
N ASN A 58 -9.30 -15.03 -9.65
CA ASN A 58 -8.71 -16.22 -9.01
C ASN A 58 -7.57 -16.79 -9.85
N ASP A 59 -7.84 -17.04 -11.13
CA ASP A 59 -6.87 -17.52 -12.12
C ASP A 59 -6.64 -16.44 -13.16
N PHE A 60 -5.50 -15.77 -13.08
CA PHE A 60 -5.16 -14.64 -13.95
C PHE A 60 -4.91 -15.07 -15.39
N ASP A 61 -4.22 -16.19 -15.61
CA ASP A 61 -3.91 -16.65 -16.97
C ASP A 61 -5.19 -17.05 -17.70
N ASN A 62 -6.10 -17.77 -17.04
CA ASN A 62 -7.41 -18.07 -17.60
C ASN A 62 -8.23 -16.79 -17.84
N PHE A 63 -8.20 -15.86 -16.88
CA PHE A 63 -8.92 -14.58 -16.99
C PHE A 63 -8.55 -13.83 -18.26
N VAL A 64 -7.26 -13.64 -18.52
CA VAL A 64 -6.81 -12.85 -19.67
C VAL A 64 -6.95 -13.57 -21.02
N THR A 65 -7.17 -14.89 -21.03
CA THR A 65 -7.39 -15.66 -22.27
C THR A 65 -8.85 -15.82 -22.68
N ASP A 66 -9.78 -15.77 -21.73
CA ASP A 66 -11.22 -15.99 -21.98
C ASP A 66 -12.03 -14.82 -21.43
N LEU A 67 -11.97 -13.69 -22.14
CA LEU A 67 -12.58 -12.43 -21.72
C LEU A 67 -14.06 -12.31 -22.10
N ASP A 68 -14.49 -12.97 -23.18
CA ASP A 68 -15.81 -12.74 -23.79
C ASP A 68 -16.93 -13.56 -23.12
N ASN A 69 -16.58 -14.58 -22.33
CA ASN A 69 -17.54 -15.41 -21.60
C ASN A 69 -17.81 -14.94 -20.16
N ARG A 70 -17.44 -13.70 -19.82
CA ARG A 70 -17.51 -13.18 -18.44
C ARG A 70 -18.61 -12.14 -18.26
N SER A 71 -19.17 -12.11 -17.06
CA SER A 71 -20.12 -11.05 -16.68
C SER A 71 -19.42 -9.68 -16.70
N PRO A 72 -20.12 -8.61 -17.10
CA PRO A 72 -19.61 -7.25 -16.97
C PRO A 72 -19.24 -6.93 -15.52
N GLY A 73 -18.22 -6.09 -15.34
CA GLY A 73 -17.74 -5.67 -14.02
C GLY A 73 -16.26 -5.29 -14.02
N ILE A 74 -15.78 -4.91 -12.83
CA ILE A 74 -14.37 -4.58 -12.58
C ILE A 74 -13.74 -5.72 -11.76
N PHE A 75 -12.69 -6.31 -12.31
CA PHE A 75 -12.02 -7.46 -11.71
C PHE A 75 -10.58 -7.14 -11.36
N VAL A 76 -10.14 -7.51 -10.16
CA VAL A 76 -8.82 -7.12 -9.65
C VAL A 76 -7.84 -8.29 -9.62
N ALA A 77 -6.66 -8.09 -10.21
CA ALA A 77 -5.50 -8.96 -10.05
C ALA A 77 -4.42 -8.29 -9.19
N THR A 78 -3.69 -9.12 -8.46
CA THR A 78 -2.58 -8.70 -7.58
C THR A 78 -1.24 -8.79 -8.28
N LYS A 79 -0.24 -8.04 -7.78
CA LYS A 79 1.17 -8.21 -8.18
C LYS A 79 1.67 -9.66 -8.21
N ARG A 80 1.23 -10.48 -7.23
CA ARG A 80 1.61 -11.89 -7.13
C ARG A 80 1.09 -12.73 -8.29
N GLN A 81 -0.09 -12.40 -8.81
CA GLN A 81 -0.68 -13.11 -9.94
C GLN A 81 0.02 -12.75 -11.25
N ILE A 82 0.31 -11.46 -11.44
CA ILE A 82 1.09 -10.95 -12.58
C ILE A 82 2.44 -11.65 -12.64
N LYS A 83 3.20 -11.64 -11.53
CA LYS A 83 4.52 -12.28 -11.41
C LYS A 83 4.53 -13.77 -11.77
N LYS A 84 3.42 -14.46 -11.51
CA LYS A 84 3.28 -15.90 -11.75
C LYS A 84 2.67 -16.22 -13.12
N SER A 85 2.24 -15.22 -13.87
CA SER A 85 1.59 -15.40 -15.15
C SER A 85 2.52 -16.08 -16.14
N LYS A 86 1.98 -17.02 -16.92
CA LYS A 86 2.66 -17.60 -18.08
C LYS A 86 2.18 -16.97 -19.39
N LYS A 87 1.18 -16.10 -19.32
CA LYS A 87 0.57 -15.43 -20.47
C LYS A 87 1.05 -13.99 -20.62
N VAL A 88 1.38 -13.34 -19.51
CA VAL A 88 1.90 -11.97 -19.47
C VAL A 88 3.33 -12.03 -18.95
N GLU A 89 4.28 -11.64 -19.80
CA GLU A 89 5.69 -11.53 -19.42
C GLU A 89 6.05 -10.06 -19.20
N THR A 90 6.45 -9.71 -17.98
CA THR A 90 6.94 -8.38 -17.63
C THR A 90 7.85 -8.45 -16.42
N ARG A 91 8.75 -7.46 -16.29
CA ARG A 91 9.62 -7.29 -15.12
C ARG A 91 9.03 -6.33 -14.08
N PHE A 92 7.90 -5.71 -14.41
CA PHE A 92 7.26 -4.67 -13.60
C PHE A 92 6.02 -5.24 -12.91
N GLU A 93 5.86 -4.94 -11.63
CA GLU A 93 4.88 -5.57 -10.76
C GLU A 93 4.04 -4.47 -10.09
N PRO A 94 3.08 -3.85 -10.79
CA PRO A 94 2.16 -2.89 -10.17
C PRO A 94 1.37 -3.58 -9.05
N ASP A 95 1.02 -2.84 -8.00
CA ASP A 95 0.30 -3.42 -6.86
C ASP A 95 -1.03 -4.05 -7.28
N LEU A 96 -1.82 -3.34 -8.11
CA LEU A 96 -3.12 -3.77 -8.59
C LEU A 96 -3.26 -3.60 -10.12
N LEU A 97 -3.94 -4.57 -10.74
CA LEU A 97 -4.57 -4.38 -12.05
C LEU A 97 -6.08 -4.50 -11.90
N ALA A 98 -6.83 -3.47 -12.27
CA ALA A 98 -8.28 -3.49 -12.33
C ALA A 98 -8.75 -3.55 -13.79
N PHE A 99 -9.45 -4.63 -14.14
CA PHE A 99 -9.96 -4.88 -15.49
C PHE A 99 -11.44 -4.52 -15.55
N ASP A 100 -11.74 -3.42 -16.22
CA ASP A 100 -13.10 -3.02 -16.56
C ASP A 100 -13.51 -3.68 -17.87
N LEU A 101 -14.35 -4.70 -17.76
CA LEU A 101 -14.83 -5.47 -18.92
C LEU A 101 -15.90 -4.73 -19.72
N VAL A 102 -16.55 -3.70 -19.15
CA VAL A 102 -17.55 -2.87 -19.84
C VAL A 102 -16.85 -1.92 -20.82
N HIS A 103 -15.87 -1.17 -20.32
CA HIS A 103 -15.17 -0.15 -21.10
C HIS A 103 -13.92 -0.69 -21.82
N ARG A 104 -13.55 -1.96 -21.56
CA ARG A 104 -12.29 -2.58 -22.04
C ARG A 104 -11.08 -1.73 -21.67
N ILE A 105 -11.01 -1.34 -20.40
CA ILE A 105 -9.89 -0.61 -19.79
C ILE A 105 -9.20 -1.51 -18.75
N CYS A 106 -7.88 -1.57 -18.79
CA CYS A 106 -7.04 -2.08 -17.72
C CYS A 106 -6.40 -0.90 -16.97
N TYR A 107 -6.77 -0.75 -15.70
CA TYR A 107 -6.20 0.23 -14.79
C TYR A 107 -4.99 -0.36 -14.09
N VAL A 108 -3.82 0.22 -14.32
CA VAL A 108 -2.55 -0.18 -13.72
C VAL A 108 -2.27 0.75 -12.54
N ILE A 109 -2.41 0.23 -11.33
CA ILE A 109 -2.52 1.07 -10.13
C ILE A 109 -1.40 0.71 -9.15
N GLU A 110 -0.62 1.72 -8.78
CA GLU A 110 0.27 1.68 -7.61
C GLU A 110 -0.46 2.28 -6.41
N VAL A 111 -0.43 1.62 -5.24
CA VAL A 111 -1.15 2.09 -4.06
C VAL A 111 -0.15 2.50 -2.97
N LYS A 112 -0.29 3.73 -2.50
CA LYS A 112 0.48 4.27 -1.40
C LYS A 112 -0.45 4.73 -0.29
N ASP A 113 0.06 4.64 0.93
CA ASP A 113 -0.73 4.98 2.11
C ASP A 113 -0.96 6.49 2.26
N GLY A 114 0.06 7.30 1.98
CA GLY A 114 0.04 8.76 2.08
C GLY A 114 0.57 9.45 0.83
N ASP A 115 0.80 10.75 0.90
CA ASP A 115 1.13 11.64 -0.21
C ASP A 115 2.57 12.22 -0.18
N GLN A 116 3.31 12.06 0.90
CA GLN A 116 4.68 12.61 1.00
C GLN A 116 5.74 11.63 0.53
N PHE A 117 6.44 11.98 -0.58
CA PHE A 117 7.41 11.08 -1.19
C PHE A 117 8.78 11.70 -1.46
N ASP A 118 9.78 10.82 -1.52
CA ASP A 118 11.08 11.14 -2.09
C ASP A 118 10.99 11.29 -3.61
N THR A 119 11.60 12.35 -4.14
CA THR A 119 11.50 12.75 -5.55
C THR A 119 11.97 11.65 -6.52
N LYS A 120 13.06 10.94 -6.18
CA LYS A 120 13.65 9.92 -7.06
C LYS A 120 12.79 8.68 -7.09
N LYS A 121 12.17 8.36 -5.95
CA LYS A 121 11.27 7.21 -5.82
C LYS A 121 10.03 7.39 -6.68
N SER A 122 9.40 8.58 -6.64
CA SER A 122 8.19 8.87 -7.41
C SER A 122 8.42 8.78 -8.93
N GLU A 123 9.53 9.30 -9.43
CA GLU A 123 9.86 9.22 -10.86
C GLU A 123 10.11 7.77 -11.32
N GLY A 124 10.80 6.97 -10.49
CA GLY A 124 10.99 5.54 -10.76
C GLY A 124 9.68 4.76 -10.81
N GLU A 125 8.76 5.01 -9.88
CA GLU A 125 7.44 4.37 -9.83
C GLU A 125 6.62 4.70 -11.09
N ARG A 126 6.62 5.95 -11.56
CA ARG A 126 5.94 6.33 -12.80
C ARG A 126 6.47 5.57 -14.01
N ASN A 127 7.79 5.51 -14.15
CA ASN A 127 8.44 4.80 -15.25
C ASN A 127 8.12 3.31 -15.23
N THR A 128 8.05 2.71 -14.04
CA THR A 128 7.63 1.31 -13.86
C THR A 128 6.22 1.05 -14.37
N LEU A 129 5.25 1.91 -14.06
CA LEU A 129 3.86 1.74 -14.52
C LEU A 129 3.74 1.86 -16.05
N HIS A 130 4.37 2.88 -16.66
CA HIS A 130 4.39 3.03 -18.11
C HIS A 130 5.10 1.86 -18.81
N SER A 131 6.20 1.38 -18.23
CA SER A 131 6.93 0.24 -18.79
C SER A 131 6.13 -1.05 -18.71
N PHE A 132 5.39 -1.27 -17.62
CA PHE A 132 4.41 -2.35 -17.53
C PHE A 132 3.39 -2.28 -18.67
N THR A 133 2.77 -1.11 -18.91
CA THR A 133 1.78 -0.99 -19.99
C THR A 133 2.39 -1.30 -21.37
N SER A 134 3.63 -0.89 -21.59
CA SER A 134 4.34 -1.14 -22.86
C SER A 134 4.61 -2.63 -23.09
N ASP A 135 4.99 -3.36 -22.02
CA ASP A 135 5.24 -4.81 -22.09
C ASP A 135 3.97 -5.60 -22.47
N VAL A 136 2.80 -5.18 -21.96
CA VAL A 136 1.57 -5.99 -22.00
C VAL A 136 0.54 -5.54 -23.05
N ALA A 137 0.69 -4.35 -23.62
CA ALA A 137 -0.30 -3.77 -24.54
C ALA A 137 -0.52 -4.58 -25.83
N SER A 138 0.48 -5.34 -26.28
CA SER A 138 0.37 -6.20 -27.46
C SER A 138 -0.33 -7.54 -27.18
N VAL A 139 -0.44 -7.94 -25.90
CA VAL A 139 -0.93 -9.25 -25.47
C VAL A 139 -2.34 -9.16 -24.91
N LEU A 140 -2.66 -8.06 -24.22
CA LEU A 140 -3.93 -7.87 -23.54
C LEU A 140 -4.84 -6.94 -24.37
N PRO A 141 -6.07 -7.35 -24.72
CA PRO A 141 -6.96 -6.57 -25.58
C PRO A 141 -7.71 -5.48 -24.79
N PHE A 142 -6.96 -4.63 -24.10
CA PHE A 142 -7.46 -3.53 -23.29
C PHE A 142 -6.77 -2.22 -23.68
N SER A 143 -7.47 -1.11 -23.50
CA SER A 143 -6.80 0.18 -23.34
C SER A 143 -6.22 0.29 -21.94
N PHE A 144 -5.13 1.05 -21.77
CA PHE A 144 -4.43 1.15 -20.49
C PHE A 144 -4.53 2.55 -19.91
N LYS A 145 -4.78 2.63 -18.61
CA LYS A 145 -4.64 3.84 -17.82
C LYS A 145 -3.79 3.53 -16.60
N ILE A 146 -2.82 4.39 -16.30
CA ILE A 146 -2.01 4.23 -15.11
C ILE A 146 -2.49 5.19 -14.04
N TYR A 147 -2.41 4.77 -12.77
CA TYR A 147 -2.67 5.64 -11.65
C TYR A 147 -1.68 5.41 -10.51
N MET A 148 -1.20 6.51 -9.94
CA MET A 148 -0.63 6.53 -8.59
C MET A 148 -1.73 6.92 -7.62
N CYS A 149 -2.10 6.00 -6.73
CA CYS A 149 -3.07 6.24 -5.68
C CYS A 149 -2.38 6.56 -4.36
N SER A 150 -2.73 7.70 -3.74
CA SER A 150 -2.41 7.98 -2.33
C SER A 150 -3.69 7.92 -1.52
N PHE A 151 -3.87 6.82 -0.79
CA PHE A 151 -5.17 6.43 -0.26
C PHE A 151 -5.73 7.41 0.79
N ASN A 152 -4.88 7.91 1.68
CA ASN A 152 -5.27 8.87 2.71
C ASN A 152 -5.01 10.34 2.31
N ALA A 153 -4.70 10.62 1.05
CA ALA A 153 -4.52 11.99 0.60
C ALA A 153 -5.87 12.72 0.49
N PRO A 154 -5.96 13.99 0.92
CA PRO A 154 -7.21 14.73 0.93
C PRO A 154 -7.68 15.16 -0.46
N SER A 155 -6.76 15.29 -1.43
CA SER A 155 -7.08 15.65 -2.82
C SER A 155 -5.95 15.25 -3.77
N LYS A 156 -6.22 15.21 -5.08
CA LYS A 156 -5.20 14.95 -6.11
C LYS A 156 -4.12 16.03 -6.15
N GLU A 157 -4.46 17.26 -5.81
CA GLU A 157 -3.49 18.37 -5.72
C GLU A 157 -2.49 18.13 -4.58
N ALA A 158 -2.95 17.62 -3.42
CA ALA A 158 -2.06 17.24 -2.33
C ALA A 158 -1.06 16.15 -2.78
N ILE A 159 -1.56 15.15 -3.50
CA ILE A 159 -0.74 14.08 -4.10
C ILE A 159 0.26 14.68 -5.10
N TYR A 160 -0.20 15.55 -6.00
CA TYR A 160 0.61 16.19 -7.02
C TYR A 160 1.78 16.98 -6.42
N HIS A 161 1.52 17.76 -5.37
CA HIS A 161 2.54 18.49 -4.63
C HIS A 161 3.47 17.56 -3.84
N GLY A 162 2.93 16.55 -3.17
CA GLY A 162 3.69 15.59 -2.37
C GLY A 162 4.62 14.68 -3.20
N LEU A 163 4.23 14.38 -4.45
CA LEU A 163 5.07 13.73 -5.47
C LEU A 163 5.98 14.71 -6.21
N LYS A 164 5.98 16.00 -5.84
CA LYS A 164 6.80 17.06 -6.45
C LYS A 164 6.62 17.11 -7.96
N HIS A 165 5.37 17.00 -8.40
CA HIS A 165 4.96 17.15 -9.80
C HIS A 165 5.48 16.07 -10.76
N LYS A 166 5.96 14.94 -10.23
CA LYS A 166 6.52 13.84 -11.06
C LYS A 166 5.46 13.05 -11.84
N PHE A 167 4.23 13.05 -11.34
CA PHE A 167 3.06 12.55 -12.03
C PHE A 167 2.17 13.72 -12.46
N PRO A 168 1.56 13.69 -13.65
CA PRO A 168 0.51 14.62 -14.02
C PRO A 168 -0.79 14.29 -13.27
N LEU A 169 -1.66 15.27 -13.08
CA LEU A 169 -2.89 15.15 -12.27
C LEU A 169 -3.87 14.06 -12.77
N ASP A 170 -3.86 13.77 -14.06
CA ASP A 170 -4.68 12.74 -14.69
C ASP A 170 -4.17 11.30 -14.47
N GLU A 171 -2.92 11.14 -14.03
CA GLU A 171 -2.36 9.87 -13.56
C GLU A 171 -2.44 9.74 -12.01
N LEU A 172 -3.16 10.63 -11.33
CA LEU A 172 -3.32 10.60 -9.87
C LEU A 172 -4.73 10.22 -9.45
N MET A 173 -4.81 9.54 -8.30
CA MET A 173 -6.06 9.06 -7.72
C MET A 173 -6.02 9.17 -6.19
N THR A 174 -7.11 9.64 -5.58
CA THR A 174 -7.32 9.55 -4.13
C THR A 174 -7.83 8.16 -3.73
N GLY A 175 -7.74 7.80 -2.44
CA GLY A 175 -8.31 6.54 -1.97
C GLY A 175 -9.82 6.44 -2.22
N LYS A 176 -10.54 7.56 -2.13
CA LYS A 176 -11.97 7.61 -2.43
C LYS A 176 -12.26 7.32 -3.90
N GLU A 177 -11.54 7.95 -4.83
CA GLU A 177 -11.68 7.67 -6.27
C GLU A 177 -11.32 6.21 -6.61
N LEU A 178 -10.32 5.62 -5.92
CA LEU A 178 -9.99 4.21 -6.06
C LEU A 178 -11.13 3.30 -5.56
N CYS A 179 -11.69 3.60 -4.40
CA CYS A 179 -12.81 2.84 -3.84
C CYS A 179 -14.07 2.94 -4.73
N ASP A 180 -14.38 4.13 -5.24
CA ASP A 180 -15.47 4.36 -6.18
C ASP A 180 -15.26 3.56 -7.47
N LEU A 181 -14.03 3.55 -8.02
CA LEU A 181 -13.68 2.74 -9.18
C LEU A 181 -13.90 1.24 -8.91
N LEU A 182 -13.50 0.74 -7.74
CA LEU A 182 -13.56 -0.68 -7.42
C LEU A 182 -14.93 -1.12 -6.87
N GLY A 183 -15.85 -0.18 -6.63
CA GLY A 183 -17.16 -0.44 -6.04
C GLY A 183 -17.09 -0.91 -4.59
N ILE A 184 -16.12 -0.43 -3.82
CA ILE A 184 -15.90 -0.80 -2.41
C ILE A 184 -16.11 0.40 -1.48
N ASP A 185 -16.46 0.14 -0.21
CA ASP A 185 -16.69 1.17 0.79
C ASP A 185 -15.37 1.76 1.32
N TYR A 186 -15.13 3.05 1.05
CA TYR A 186 -13.96 3.79 1.53
C TYR A 186 -13.99 4.01 3.05
N ASP A 187 -15.14 4.39 3.59
CA ASP A 187 -15.29 4.76 4.99
C ASP A 187 -15.17 3.52 5.89
N GLU A 188 -15.66 2.37 5.45
CA GLU A 188 -15.45 1.09 6.14
C GLU A 188 -13.96 0.77 6.34
N ILE A 189 -13.13 1.00 5.31
CA ILE A 189 -11.67 0.80 5.40
C ILE A 189 -11.06 1.78 6.40
N LEU A 190 -11.47 3.05 6.37
CA LEU A 190 -10.97 4.06 7.30
C LEU A 190 -11.34 3.72 8.75
N ASP A 191 -12.56 3.28 9.00
CA ASP A 191 -13.05 2.95 10.35
C ASP A 191 -12.29 1.76 10.96
N ILE A 192 -12.05 0.70 10.18
CA ILE A 192 -11.21 -0.42 10.60
C ILE A 192 -9.81 0.08 10.97
N ARG A 193 -9.22 0.93 10.12
CA ARG A 193 -7.87 1.43 10.35
C ARG A 193 -7.80 2.37 11.54
N LYS A 194 -8.84 3.16 11.80
CA LYS A 194 -8.95 4.03 12.97
C LYS A 194 -9.00 3.23 14.27
N GLN A 195 -9.75 2.14 14.31
CA GLN A 195 -9.78 1.27 15.49
C GLN A 195 -8.39 0.69 15.82
N ASP A 196 -7.62 0.32 14.79
CA ASP A 196 -6.24 -0.15 14.97
C ASP A 196 -5.28 0.97 15.39
N GLN A 197 -5.55 2.23 15.03
CA GLN A 197 -4.76 3.38 15.49
C GLN A 197 -4.92 3.60 16.99
N GLU A 198 -6.14 3.46 17.51
CA GLU A 198 -6.41 3.52 18.95
C GLU A 198 -5.64 2.42 19.70
N ASP A 199 -5.72 1.17 19.21
CA ASP A 199 -4.95 0.05 19.78
C ASP A 199 -3.44 0.30 19.77
N ASN A 200 -2.94 0.94 18.70
CA ASN A 200 -1.54 1.30 18.56
C ASN A 200 -1.10 2.37 19.57
N ILE A 201 -1.92 3.38 19.82
CA ILE A 201 -1.66 4.41 20.83
C ILE A 201 -1.59 3.76 22.21
N ASP A 202 -2.61 2.98 22.57
CA ASP A 202 -2.68 2.30 23.87
C ASP A 202 -1.48 1.38 24.09
N TYR A 203 -1.19 0.53 23.10
CA TYR A 203 -0.04 -0.37 23.16
C TYR A 203 1.28 0.38 23.31
N PHE A 204 1.47 1.48 22.57
CA PHE A 204 2.70 2.25 22.61
C PHE A 204 2.90 2.93 23.97
N VAL A 205 1.86 3.58 24.49
CA VAL A 205 1.89 4.26 25.80
C VAL A 205 2.17 3.26 26.92
N GLU A 206 1.44 2.14 26.96
CA GLU A 206 1.67 1.10 27.97
C GLU A 206 3.06 0.47 27.84
N SER A 207 3.54 0.23 26.62
CA SER A 207 4.90 -0.28 26.40
C SER A 207 5.97 0.72 26.86
N LEU A 208 5.75 2.02 26.70
CA LEU A 208 6.67 3.06 27.19
C LEU A 208 6.71 3.11 28.72
N LYS A 209 5.57 3.08 29.39
CA LYS A 209 5.47 3.08 30.86
C LYS A 209 6.18 1.87 31.49
N ASN A 210 6.23 0.75 30.78
CA ASN A 210 6.89 -0.47 31.23
C ASN A 210 8.42 -0.44 31.07
N ILE A 211 9.01 0.63 30.54
CA ILE A 211 10.47 0.81 30.46
C ILE A 211 10.94 1.53 31.73
N PRO A 212 11.75 0.91 32.62
CA PRO A 212 12.10 1.47 33.92
C PRO A 212 12.72 2.87 33.86
N GLU A 213 13.64 3.12 32.93
CA GLU A 213 14.29 4.43 32.80
C GLU A 213 13.30 5.54 32.38
N ILE A 214 12.25 5.18 31.64
CA ILE A 214 11.20 6.11 31.20
C ILE A 214 10.22 6.35 32.34
N LEU A 215 9.78 5.29 33.02
CA LEU A 215 8.86 5.39 34.16
C LEU A 215 9.45 6.27 35.27
N ASN A 216 10.72 6.07 35.60
CA ASN A 216 11.41 6.87 36.62
C ASN A 216 11.43 8.36 36.22
N ARG A 217 11.67 8.68 34.94
CA ARG A 217 11.63 10.08 34.47
C ARG A 217 10.23 10.68 34.49
N TRP A 218 9.19 9.86 34.34
CA TRP A 218 7.80 10.32 34.38
C TRP A 218 7.30 10.60 35.80
N GLY A 219 7.67 9.76 36.77
CA GLY A 219 7.26 9.89 38.18
C GLY A 219 8.01 10.96 38.98
N HIS A 220 8.99 11.65 38.37
CA HIS A 220 9.72 12.76 38.97
C HIS A 220 9.22 14.15 38.49
N LYS A 221 7.97 14.23 38.01
CA LYS A 221 7.25 15.49 37.81
C LYS A 221 6.13 15.64 38.84
#